data_AF-W5WDC6-F1
#
_entry.id   AF-W5WDC6-F1
#
_cell.length_a   1.000
_cell.length_b   1.000
_cell.length_c   1.000
_cell.angle_alpha   90.00
_cell.angle_beta   90.00
_cell.angle_gamma   90.00
#
_symmetry.space_group_name_H-M   'P 1'
#
loop_
_entity.id
_entity.type
_entity.pdbx_description
1 polymer ?
#
loop_
_entity_poly.entity_id
_entity_poly.type
_entity_poly.pdbx_seq_one_letter_code
_entity_poly.pdbx_strand_id
1 'polypeptide(L)'
;MAGSWWQPALRCAGRMITVSAPVPFDQLGTADLCIDQVYQSGRAGNSSDDALHGLLGVGNQGGFRYQGSVRDDAVRVIVLYTTGQDPYWPDRIDLSTGTVTYFGDNKTPGRLLHDTPRQGNEVLRRIFDRAHGSAADRERVPPVLVFAKAGQYRDVVFRGLADRVHRACPLAKTWWRSGGSPTTAAFRTTVPS
;
A
#
# COMPACT_ATOMS: atom_id res chain seq x y z
N MET A 1 0.12 -45.39 24.90
CA MET A 1 1.11 -44.39 24.44
C MET A 1 0.98 -44.27 22.92
N ALA A 2 1.22 -43.05 22.39
CA ALA A 2 0.94 -42.56 21.03
C ALA A 2 -0.55 -42.22 20.79
N GLY A 3 -1.00 -40.99 20.55
CA GLY A 3 -0.32 -39.71 20.33
C GLY A 3 -0.75 -39.10 18.99
N SER A 4 -1.48 -37.98 19.04
CA SER A 4 -1.81 -37.05 17.93
C SER A 4 -2.68 -37.66 16.81
N TRP A 5 -3.67 -36.99 16.21
CA TRP A 5 -3.52 -35.80 15.38
C TRP A 5 -4.71 -34.85 15.51
N TRP A 6 -4.36 -33.59 15.75
CA TRP A 6 -5.21 -32.42 15.56
C TRP A 6 -5.85 -32.40 14.17
N GLN A 7 -7.15 -32.12 14.11
CA GLN A 7 -7.82 -31.67 12.89
C GLN A 7 -8.07 -30.15 13.02
N PRO A 8 -7.50 -29.28 12.17
CA PRO A 8 -8.08 -27.96 11.99
C PRO A 8 -9.30 -28.13 11.09
N ALA A 9 -10.48 -27.93 11.66
CA ALA A 9 -11.73 -27.89 10.92
C ALA A 9 -11.73 -26.67 9.97
N LEU A 10 -11.37 -26.88 8.71
CA LEU A 10 -11.77 -25.99 7.63
C LEU A 10 -13.25 -26.24 7.32
N ARG A 11 -14.12 -25.53 8.04
CA ARG A 11 -15.53 -25.37 7.66
C ARG A 11 -15.75 -23.94 7.20
N CYS A 12 -15.52 -23.68 5.92
CA CYS A 12 -16.18 -22.57 5.24
C CYS A 12 -17.63 -23.00 4.95
N ALA A 13 -18.47 -22.98 5.98
CA ALA A 13 -19.91 -23.10 5.81
C ALA A 13 -20.43 -21.75 5.31
N GLY A 14 -21.02 -21.74 4.11
CA GLY A 14 -21.63 -20.56 3.50
C GLY A 14 -22.58 -19.87 4.49
N ARG A 15 -22.25 -18.64 4.84
CA ARG A 15 -23.05 -17.78 5.71
C ARG A 15 -22.89 -16.35 5.21
N MET A 16 -24.02 -15.63 5.12
CA MET A 16 -24.12 -14.21 4.77
C MET A 16 -22.88 -13.41 5.19
N ILE A 17 -22.34 -12.61 4.26
CA ILE A 17 -21.18 -11.72 4.44
C ILE A 17 -21.39 -10.92 5.73
N THR A 18 -20.85 -11.43 6.83
CA THR A 18 -20.75 -10.66 8.06
C THR A 18 -19.50 -9.85 7.83
N VAL A 19 -19.64 -8.53 7.66
CA VAL A 19 -18.49 -7.63 7.69
C VAL A 19 -17.76 -7.93 8.99
N SER A 20 -16.54 -8.43 8.90
CA SER A 20 -15.74 -8.76 10.08
C SER A 20 -15.62 -7.50 10.95
N ALA A 21 -15.75 -7.66 12.26
CA ALA A 21 -15.66 -6.53 13.17
C ALA A 21 -14.31 -5.82 12.99
N PRO A 22 -14.24 -4.48 13.04
CA PRO A 22 -12.97 -3.75 12.93
C PRO A 22 -11.96 -4.25 13.96
N VAL A 23 -10.69 -4.41 13.54
CA VAL A 23 -9.60 -4.78 14.44
C VAL A 23 -9.25 -3.56 15.31
N PRO A 24 -9.31 -3.68 16.65
CA PRO A 24 -8.97 -2.59 17.56
C PRO A 24 -7.49 -2.17 17.50
N PHE A 25 -7.22 -0.91 17.85
CA PHE A 25 -5.86 -0.32 17.77
C PHE A 25 -4.83 -1.07 18.64
N ASP A 26 -5.24 -1.59 19.79
CA ASP A 26 -4.38 -2.34 20.72
C ASP A 26 -4.07 -3.78 20.26
N GLN A 27 -4.76 -4.27 19.23
CA GLN A 27 -4.56 -5.61 18.66
C GLN A 27 -3.77 -5.59 17.34
N LEU A 28 -3.45 -4.41 16.81
CA LEU A 28 -2.80 -4.27 15.49
C LEU A 28 -1.45 -4.97 15.39
N GLY A 29 -0.68 -5.01 16.48
CA GLY A 29 0.67 -5.57 16.49
C GLY A 29 0.75 -7.08 16.24
N THR A 30 -0.37 -7.81 16.37
CA THR A 30 -0.46 -9.26 16.12
C THR A 30 -1.57 -9.62 15.14
N ALA A 31 -2.17 -8.64 14.48
CA ALA A 31 -3.30 -8.86 13.59
C ALA A 31 -2.84 -9.39 12.22
N ASP A 32 -3.58 -10.36 11.69
CA ASP A 32 -3.43 -10.80 10.31
C ASP A 32 -4.02 -9.76 9.33
N LEU A 33 -3.50 -9.75 8.10
CA LEU A 33 -3.99 -8.91 7.02
C LEU A 33 -5.09 -9.61 6.21
N CYS A 34 -6.34 -9.29 6.53
CA CYS A 34 -7.53 -9.76 5.80
C CYS A 34 -8.05 -8.71 4.81
N ILE A 35 -8.38 -9.13 3.59
CA ILE A 35 -8.99 -8.26 2.57
C ILE A 35 -10.29 -7.65 3.12
N ASP A 36 -10.47 -6.35 2.87
CA ASP A 36 -11.60 -5.53 3.30
C ASP A 36 -11.80 -5.41 4.82
N GLN A 37 -10.87 -5.93 5.62
CA GLN A 37 -10.85 -5.73 7.06
C GLN A 37 -10.47 -4.28 7.39
N VAL A 38 -11.25 -3.68 8.29
CA VAL A 38 -10.96 -2.36 8.87
C VAL A 38 -10.05 -2.54 10.07
N TYR A 39 -9.01 -1.72 10.15
CA TYR A 39 -8.06 -1.61 11.26
C TYR A 39 -8.16 -0.22 11.87
N GLN A 40 -8.49 -0.16 13.15
CA GLN A 40 -8.76 1.08 13.85
C GLN A 40 -7.46 1.81 14.17
N SER A 41 -7.44 3.10 13.92
CA SER A 41 -6.40 4.01 14.42
C SER A 41 -6.63 4.33 15.90
N GLY A 42 -5.60 4.79 16.60
CA GLY A 42 -5.73 5.33 17.95
C GLY A 42 -6.64 6.56 17.98
N ARG A 43 -7.01 6.99 19.18
CA ARG A 43 -7.90 8.14 19.43
C ARG A 43 -7.25 9.23 20.29
N ALA A 44 -5.93 9.19 20.46
CA ALA A 44 -5.19 10.15 21.28
C ALA A 44 -5.03 11.54 20.62
N GLY A 45 -5.35 11.67 19.34
CA GLY A 45 -5.29 12.93 18.58
C GLY A 45 -3.91 13.26 18.00
N ASN A 46 -2.95 12.33 18.07
CA ASN A 46 -1.55 12.60 17.68
C ASN A 46 -1.01 11.58 16.67
N SER A 47 0.24 11.71 16.25
CA SER A 47 0.84 10.87 15.20
C SER A 47 1.02 9.39 15.60
N SER A 48 0.95 9.05 16.89
CA SER A 48 1.03 7.66 17.37
C SER A 48 -0.22 6.85 17.05
N ASP A 49 -1.34 7.50 16.74
CA ASP A 49 -2.60 6.82 16.42
C ASP A 49 -2.60 6.14 15.05
N ASP A 50 -1.56 6.32 14.24
CA ASP A 50 -1.54 5.81 12.86
C ASP A 50 -1.57 4.27 12.84
N ALA A 51 -2.68 3.71 12.32
CA ALA A 51 -2.88 2.27 12.25
C ALA A 51 -1.78 1.55 11.45
N LEU A 52 -1.29 2.13 10.35
CA LEU A 52 -0.27 1.50 9.51
C LEU A 52 1.08 1.36 10.24
N HIS A 53 1.42 2.33 11.07
CA HIS A 53 2.60 2.25 11.94
C HIS A 53 2.46 1.12 12.95
N GLY A 54 1.30 1.01 13.64
CA GLY A 54 1.05 -0.07 14.60
C GLY A 54 1.00 -1.46 13.96
N LEU A 55 0.53 -1.55 12.72
CA LEU A 55 0.33 -2.81 12.01
C LEU A 55 1.61 -3.33 11.34
N LEU A 56 2.42 -2.43 10.76
CA LEU A 56 3.54 -2.79 9.86
C LEU A 56 4.88 -2.16 10.25
N GLY A 57 4.91 -1.29 11.26
CA GLY A 57 6.12 -0.58 11.65
C GLY A 57 6.66 0.38 10.57
N VAL A 58 5.83 0.77 9.59
CA VAL A 58 6.19 1.79 8.59
C VAL A 58 6.09 3.19 9.19
N GLY A 59 6.61 4.21 8.50
CA GLY A 59 6.42 5.61 8.93
C GLY A 59 4.93 5.96 9.11
N ASN A 60 4.61 6.93 9.96
CA ASN A 60 3.24 7.29 10.35
C ASN A 60 2.61 8.42 9.49
N GLN A 61 3.21 8.75 8.35
CA GLN A 61 2.78 9.85 7.49
C GLN A 61 3.03 9.55 6.01
N GLY A 62 2.25 10.20 5.14
CA GLY A 62 2.37 10.07 3.68
C GLY A 62 1.54 8.93 3.10
N GLY A 63 1.35 8.98 1.77
CA GLY A 63 0.65 7.94 1.02
C GLY A 63 1.58 6.81 0.56
N PHE A 64 2.86 7.10 0.35
CA PHE A 64 3.86 6.09 0.04
C PHE A 64 4.74 5.84 1.26
N ARG A 65 4.76 4.60 1.76
CA ARG A 65 5.53 4.22 2.95
C ARG A 65 6.23 2.90 2.71
N TYR A 66 7.31 2.65 3.43
CA TYR A 66 8.03 1.38 3.37
C TYR A 66 8.69 1.07 4.70
N GLN A 67 9.05 -0.20 4.88
CA GLN A 67 9.86 -0.69 5.99
C GLN A 67 11.22 -1.17 5.45
N GLY A 68 12.30 -0.85 6.16
CA GLY A 68 13.66 -1.26 5.81
C GLY A 68 14.53 -0.11 5.30
N SER A 69 15.63 -0.46 4.65
CA SER A 69 16.66 0.50 4.22
C SER A 69 16.74 0.58 2.70
N VAL A 70 16.53 1.78 2.15
CA VAL A 70 16.76 2.05 0.72
C VAL A 70 18.26 2.03 0.42
N ARG A 71 19.07 2.58 1.32
CA ARG A 71 20.53 2.64 1.16
C ARG A 71 21.15 1.25 1.04
N ASP A 72 20.72 0.34 1.90
CA ASP A 72 21.26 -1.03 1.97
C ASP A 72 20.49 -2.01 1.08
N ASP A 73 19.58 -1.48 0.26
CA ASP A 73 18.75 -2.25 -0.66
C ASP A 73 17.89 -3.33 0.00
N ALA A 74 17.52 -3.10 1.27
CA ALA A 74 16.85 -4.01 2.17
C ALA A 74 15.43 -3.55 2.51
N VAL A 75 14.70 -3.02 1.52
CA VAL A 75 13.26 -2.71 1.67
C VAL A 75 12.49 -4.02 1.72
N ARG A 76 11.70 -4.20 2.78
CA ARG A 76 11.00 -5.47 3.07
C ARG A 76 9.54 -5.44 2.72
N VAL A 77 8.89 -4.29 2.90
CA VAL A 77 7.48 -4.09 2.57
C VAL A 77 7.25 -2.65 2.16
N ILE A 78 6.28 -2.47 1.28
CA ILE A 78 5.82 -1.18 0.80
C ILE A 78 4.34 -1.08 1.09
N VAL A 79 3.91 0.13 1.42
CA VAL A 79 2.53 0.45 1.74
C VAL A 79 2.11 1.62 0.86
N LEU A 80 1.09 1.38 0.05
CA LEU A 80 0.35 2.41 -0.67
C LEU A 80 -0.91 2.73 0.11
N TYR A 81 -1.00 3.95 0.60
CA TYR A 81 -2.16 4.48 1.30
C TYR A 81 -2.79 5.61 0.47
N THR A 82 -4.10 5.52 0.26
CA THR A 82 -4.87 6.58 -0.37
C THR A 82 -6.11 6.95 0.44
N THR A 83 -6.45 8.24 0.42
CA THR A 83 -7.75 8.70 0.90
C THR A 83 -8.83 8.58 -0.17
N GLY A 84 -8.45 8.48 -1.45
CA GLY A 84 -9.36 8.52 -2.60
C GLY A 84 -10.12 9.85 -2.74
N GLN A 85 -9.70 10.91 -2.04
CA GLN A 85 -10.42 12.19 -1.99
C GLN A 85 -9.77 13.32 -2.81
N ASP A 86 -8.62 13.09 -3.44
CA ASP A 86 -7.92 14.12 -4.20
C ASP A 86 -8.46 14.16 -5.65
N PRO A 87 -9.16 15.23 -6.06
CA PRO A 87 -9.73 15.31 -7.41
C PRO A 87 -8.68 15.56 -8.49
N TYR A 88 -7.51 16.11 -8.14
CA TYR A 88 -6.43 16.37 -9.08
C TYR A 88 -5.57 15.14 -9.32
N TRP A 89 -5.50 14.26 -8.31
CA TRP A 89 -4.73 13.03 -8.33
C TRP A 89 -5.65 11.86 -7.95
N PRO A 90 -6.51 11.42 -8.89
CA PRO A 90 -7.59 10.48 -8.61
C PRO A 90 -7.04 9.06 -8.48
N ASP A 91 -6.45 8.76 -7.33
CA ASP A 91 -6.11 7.40 -6.95
C ASP A 91 -7.37 6.52 -7.03
N ARG A 92 -7.26 5.35 -7.66
CA ARG A 92 -8.40 4.45 -7.88
C ARG A 92 -8.05 3.03 -7.47
N ILE A 93 -8.98 2.38 -6.79
CA ILE A 93 -8.92 0.96 -6.49
C ILE A 93 -10.15 0.35 -7.14
N ASP A 94 -9.95 -0.32 -8.28
CA ASP A 94 -10.97 -1.04 -9.00
C ASP A 94 -10.95 -2.50 -8.55
N LEU A 95 -11.85 -2.81 -7.62
CA LEU A 95 -12.00 -4.15 -7.05
C LEU A 95 -12.46 -5.19 -8.09
N SER A 96 -13.16 -4.76 -9.16
CA SER A 96 -13.65 -5.68 -10.19
C SER A 96 -12.55 -6.21 -11.10
N THR A 97 -11.49 -5.42 -11.30
CA THR A 97 -10.32 -5.79 -12.10
C THR A 97 -9.07 -6.05 -11.26
N GLY A 98 -9.19 -5.94 -9.94
CA GLY A 98 -8.07 -5.90 -9.01
C GLY A 98 -7.11 -4.73 -9.24
N THR A 99 -7.45 -3.75 -10.08
CA THR A 99 -6.51 -2.70 -10.49
C THR A 99 -6.42 -1.57 -9.47
N VAL A 100 -5.22 -1.27 -8.98
CA VAL A 100 -4.94 0.01 -8.28
C VAL A 100 -4.31 0.99 -9.27
N THR A 101 -4.66 2.28 -9.19
CA THR A 101 -3.97 3.39 -9.84
C THR A 101 -3.56 4.36 -8.74
N TYR A 102 -2.26 4.57 -8.57
CA TYR A 102 -1.71 5.43 -7.53
C TYR A 102 -0.81 6.51 -8.13
N PHE A 103 -1.02 7.77 -7.77
CA PHE A 103 -0.33 8.92 -8.37
C PHE A 103 0.87 9.44 -7.56
N GLY A 104 1.07 8.94 -6.33
CA GLY A 104 2.18 9.37 -5.48
C GLY A 104 1.88 10.57 -4.57
N ASP A 105 2.83 10.87 -3.70
CA ASP A 105 2.75 11.92 -2.68
C ASP A 105 3.46 13.22 -3.07
N ASN A 106 4.25 13.23 -4.15
CA ASN A 106 4.90 14.44 -4.67
C ASN A 106 3.96 15.25 -5.57
N LYS A 107 3.02 15.95 -4.96
CA LYS A 107 1.96 16.74 -5.63
C LYS A 107 2.30 18.22 -5.79
N THR A 108 3.53 18.63 -5.47
CA THR A 108 3.97 20.04 -5.46
C THR A 108 4.99 20.33 -6.57
N PRO A 109 4.74 21.32 -7.46
CA PRO A 109 5.72 21.74 -8.47
C PRO A 109 7.01 22.31 -7.84
N GLY A 110 8.17 22.07 -8.44
CA GLY A 110 9.42 22.78 -8.12
C GLY A 110 10.39 22.08 -7.14
N ARG A 111 10.05 20.92 -6.57
CA ARG A 111 11.07 20.05 -5.92
C ARG A 111 11.72 19.14 -6.96
N LEU A 112 13.05 19.10 -6.98
CA LEU A 112 13.80 18.09 -7.73
C LEU A 112 13.29 16.70 -7.31
N LEU A 113 12.96 15.87 -8.30
CA LEU A 113 12.34 14.55 -8.16
C LEU A 113 13.11 13.60 -7.21
N HIS A 114 14.39 13.88 -7.00
CA HIS A 114 15.35 13.10 -6.22
C HIS A 114 15.42 13.55 -4.75
N ASP A 115 14.90 14.73 -4.41
CA ASP A 115 14.93 15.33 -3.07
C ASP A 115 13.57 15.22 -2.36
N THR A 116 13.04 13.99 -2.31
CA THR A 116 12.03 13.69 -1.28
C THR A 116 12.79 13.30 -0.02
N PRO A 117 12.53 13.93 1.15
CA PRO A 117 13.22 13.60 2.41
C PRO A 117 13.14 12.11 2.79
N ARG A 118 12.19 11.39 2.20
CA ARG A 118 11.89 9.98 2.48
C ARG A 118 12.26 9.03 1.33
N GLN A 119 12.99 9.49 0.30
CA GLN A 119 13.50 8.66 -0.81
C GLN A 119 12.42 7.83 -1.55
N GLY A 120 11.15 8.25 -1.49
CA GLY A 120 10.02 7.47 -2.03
C GLY A 120 10.19 7.20 -3.52
N ASN A 121 10.54 8.24 -4.30
CA ASN A 121 10.74 8.11 -5.74
C ASN A 121 11.88 7.16 -6.13
N GLU A 122 12.94 7.07 -5.33
CA GLU A 122 14.04 6.13 -5.58
C GLU A 122 13.59 4.69 -5.35
N VAL A 123 12.79 4.45 -4.31
CA VAL A 123 12.17 3.15 -4.06
C VAL A 123 11.27 2.76 -5.22
N LEU A 124 10.41 3.67 -5.69
CA LEU A 124 9.52 3.45 -6.83
C LEU A 124 10.30 3.10 -8.11
N ARG A 125 11.39 3.85 -8.38
CA ARG A 125 12.26 3.58 -9.52
C ARG A 125 12.86 2.18 -9.46
N ARG A 126 13.45 1.79 -8.32
CA ARG A 126 14.06 0.46 -8.14
C ARG A 126 13.07 -0.68 -8.33
N ILE A 127 11.86 -0.56 -7.78
CA ILE A 127 10.82 -1.56 -7.95
C ILE A 127 10.42 -1.68 -9.41
N PHE A 128 10.26 -0.54 -10.08
CA PHE A 128 9.89 -0.53 -11.48
C PHE A 128 10.97 -1.22 -12.34
N ASP A 129 12.23 -0.89 -12.11
CA ASP A 129 13.37 -1.51 -12.80
C ASP A 129 13.40 -3.02 -12.55
N ARG A 130 13.22 -3.46 -11.30
CA ARG A 130 13.16 -4.88 -10.92
C ARG A 130 12.00 -5.65 -11.54
N ALA A 131 10.81 -5.05 -11.50
CA ALA A 131 9.59 -5.65 -12.04
C ALA A 131 9.71 -5.93 -13.56
N HIS A 132 10.52 -5.15 -14.26
CA HIS A 132 10.79 -5.29 -15.70
C HIS A 132 12.14 -5.98 -16.01
N GLY A 133 12.86 -6.43 -14.98
CA GLY A 133 14.15 -7.11 -15.11
C GLY A 133 14.01 -8.63 -15.32
N SER A 134 15.07 -9.34 -14.93
CA SER A 134 15.14 -10.80 -14.95
C SER A 134 14.20 -11.44 -13.91
N ALA A 135 14.05 -12.77 -13.95
CA ALA A 135 13.33 -13.49 -12.89
C ALA A 135 13.93 -13.22 -11.50
N ALA A 136 15.27 -13.21 -11.39
CA ALA A 136 15.98 -12.90 -10.15
C ALA A 136 15.76 -11.45 -9.67
N ASP A 137 15.55 -10.50 -10.59
CA ASP A 137 15.22 -9.12 -10.22
C ASP A 137 13.79 -9.01 -9.67
N ARG A 138 12.85 -9.74 -10.27
CA ARG A 138 11.45 -9.78 -9.82
C ARG A 138 11.31 -10.40 -8.43
N GLU A 139 12.12 -11.38 -8.09
CA GLU A 139 12.18 -11.96 -6.73
C GLU A 139 12.63 -10.94 -5.68
N ARG A 140 13.31 -9.86 -6.09
CA ARG A 140 13.73 -8.76 -5.20
C ARG A 140 12.71 -7.65 -5.08
N VAL A 141 11.54 -7.76 -5.73
CA VAL A 141 10.46 -6.78 -5.56
C VAL A 141 9.82 -7.02 -4.20
N PRO A 142 9.85 -6.05 -3.26
CA PRO A 142 9.19 -6.21 -1.98
C PRO A 142 7.67 -6.27 -2.17
N PRO A 143 6.93 -7.01 -1.31
CA PRO A 143 5.48 -6.97 -1.25
C PRO A 143 4.96 -5.53 -1.16
N VAL A 144 3.98 -5.21 -2.01
CA VAL A 144 3.31 -3.90 -2.01
C VAL A 144 1.91 -4.09 -1.44
N LEU A 145 1.64 -3.53 -0.27
CA LEU A 145 0.36 -3.63 0.43
C LEU A 145 -0.46 -2.38 0.18
N VAL A 146 -1.73 -2.55 -0.18
CA VAL A 146 -2.61 -1.43 -0.53
C VAL A 146 -3.64 -1.22 0.58
N PHE A 147 -3.74 0.03 1.04
CA PHE A 147 -4.69 0.47 2.04
C PHE A 147 -5.46 1.69 1.55
N ALA A 148 -6.71 1.78 1.98
CA ALA A 148 -7.52 2.97 1.79
C ALA A 148 -8.03 3.50 3.14
N LYS A 149 -8.45 4.76 3.18
CA LYS A 149 -9.21 5.29 4.32
C LYS A 149 -10.54 4.53 4.47
N ALA A 150 -10.85 4.03 5.67
CA ALA A 150 -12.06 3.25 5.95
C ALA A 150 -13.30 4.09 6.27
N GLY A 151 -13.16 5.41 6.37
CA GLY A 151 -14.27 6.37 6.54
C GLY A 151 -14.33 6.99 7.94
N GLN A 152 -14.05 6.24 9.00
CA GLN A 152 -14.02 6.76 10.37
C GLN A 152 -12.61 7.22 10.77
N TYR A 153 -12.50 8.45 11.27
CA TYR A 153 -11.24 9.06 11.73
C TYR A 153 -10.06 8.82 10.75
N ARG A 154 -9.04 8.08 11.21
CA ARG A 154 -7.84 7.64 10.47
C ARG A 154 -7.82 6.13 10.27
N ASP A 155 -8.95 5.45 10.45
CA ASP A 155 -9.04 4.01 10.28
C ASP A 155 -8.73 3.64 8.83
N VAL A 156 -8.07 2.50 8.65
CA VAL A 156 -7.63 2.02 7.34
C VAL A 156 -8.30 0.70 7.02
N VAL A 157 -8.52 0.46 5.73
CA VAL A 157 -9.02 -0.82 5.22
C VAL A 157 -7.95 -1.43 4.32
N PHE A 158 -7.62 -2.70 4.55
CA PHE A 158 -6.69 -3.42 3.70
C PHE A 158 -7.39 -3.83 2.41
N ARG A 159 -6.81 -3.46 1.27
CA ARG A 159 -7.36 -3.72 -0.06
C ARG A 159 -6.63 -4.82 -0.81
N GLY A 160 -5.52 -5.31 -0.27
CA GLY A 160 -4.83 -6.49 -0.77
C GLY A 160 -3.36 -6.27 -1.07
N LEU A 161 -2.74 -7.36 -1.56
CA LEU A 161 -1.36 -7.39 -2.03
C LEU A 161 -1.33 -7.08 -3.52
N ALA A 162 -0.41 -6.21 -3.89
CA ALA A 162 -0.08 -5.85 -5.23
C ALA A 162 1.08 -6.74 -5.73
N ASP A 163 0.78 -7.68 -6.62
CA ASP A 163 1.71 -8.72 -7.07
C ASP A 163 2.49 -8.36 -8.33
N ARG A 164 1.95 -7.44 -9.15
CA ARG A 164 2.52 -7.10 -10.45
C ARG A 164 2.49 -5.61 -10.70
N VAL A 165 3.68 -5.01 -10.87
CA VAL A 165 3.79 -3.60 -11.25
C VAL A 165 3.78 -3.45 -12.76
N HIS A 166 2.67 -2.93 -13.28
CA HIS A 166 2.53 -2.54 -14.68
C HIS A 166 2.79 -1.06 -14.89
N ARG A 167 3.46 -0.71 -16.00
CA ARG A 167 3.47 0.66 -16.54
C ARG A 167 2.08 0.99 -17.08
N ALA A 168 1.22 1.57 -16.25
CA ALA A 168 -0.06 2.10 -16.73
C ALA A 168 -0.05 3.62 -16.75
N CYS A 169 0.62 4.21 -17.75
CA CYS A 169 0.12 5.39 -18.48
C CYS A 169 1.14 5.93 -19.50
N PRO A 170 0.75 6.03 -20.79
CA PRO A 170 1.21 7.09 -21.69
C PRO A 170 0.56 8.45 -21.41
N LEU A 171 -0.41 8.56 -20.48
CA LEU A 171 -1.18 9.80 -20.23
C LEU A 171 -0.48 10.84 -19.34
N ALA A 172 0.81 10.68 -19.02
CA ALA A 172 1.62 11.76 -18.43
C ALA A 172 2.31 12.63 -19.51
N LYS A 173 1.67 12.79 -20.68
CA LYS A 173 2.05 13.77 -21.70
C LYS A 173 0.96 14.83 -21.88
N THR A 174 0.36 15.36 -20.81
CA THR A 174 -0.51 16.55 -20.96
C THR A 174 -0.75 17.32 -19.64
N TRP A 175 -0.28 18.58 -19.64
CA TRP A 175 -0.58 19.76 -18.77
C TRP A 175 0.00 19.72 -17.34
N TRP A 176 0.96 20.57 -16.93
CA TRP A 176 0.97 22.06 -16.92
C TRP A 176 2.33 22.67 -17.34
N ARG A 177 2.31 23.73 -18.15
CA ARG A 177 3.49 24.56 -18.49
C ARG A 177 3.77 25.57 -17.36
N SER A 178 4.75 25.27 -16.52
CA SER A 178 6.00 26.05 -16.44
C SER A 178 6.99 25.30 -15.53
N GLY A 179 8.11 24.87 -16.11
CA GLY A 179 9.29 24.42 -15.37
C GLY A 179 9.23 23.03 -14.72
N GLY A 180 9.54 22.00 -15.50
CA GLY A 180 9.96 20.68 -14.97
C GLY A 180 8.92 19.58 -15.14
N SER A 181 9.27 18.54 -15.91
CA SER A 181 8.44 17.37 -16.14
C SER A 181 8.12 16.63 -14.83
N PRO A 182 6.85 16.48 -14.41
CA PRO A 182 6.50 15.55 -13.34
C PRO A 182 6.62 14.13 -13.89
N THR A 183 7.46 13.30 -13.25
CA THR A 183 7.39 11.85 -13.47
C THR A 183 6.34 11.30 -12.53
N THR A 184 5.11 11.17 -13.00
CA THR A 184 4.04 10.46 -12.31
C THR A 184 4.36 8.96 -12.37
N ALA A 185 4.71 8.35 -11.24
CA ALA A 185 4.78 6.90 -11.16
C ALA A 185 3.36 6.37 -10.94
N ALA A 186 2.67 6.04 -12.05
CA ALA A 186 1.39 5.36 -11.98
C ALA A 186 1.63 3.87 -11.74
N PHE A 187 1.37 3.42 -10.51
CA PHE A 187 1.35 1.99 -10.20
C PHE A 187 0.02 1.42 -10.64
N ARG A 188 0.05 0.54 -11.65
CA ARG A 188 -1.02 -0.44 -11.86
C ARG A 188 -0.60 -1.76 -11.27
N THR A 189 -1.40 -2.27 -10.36
CA THR A 189 -1.24 -3.62 -9.81
C THR A 189 -2.56 -4.34 -9.79
N THR A 190 -2.50 -5.64 -9.96
CA THR A 190 -3.64 -6.53 -9.74
C THR A 190 -3.62 -6.97 -8.28
N VAL A 191 -4.79 -7.01 -7.65
CA VAL A 191 -5.03 -7.69 -6.38
C VAL A 191 -5.70 -9.02 -6.73
N PRO A 192 -5.25 -10.16 -6.17
CA PRO A 192 -5.92 -11.43 -6.40
C PRO A 192 -7.37 -11.37 -5.91
N SER A 193 -8.29 -11.79 -6.78
CA SER A 193 -9.73 -11.96 -6.56
C SER A 193 -10.05 -13.17 -5.70
#